data_AF-A0A134A6D6-F1
#
_entry.id   AF-A0A134A6D6-F1
#
_cell.length_a   1.000
_cell.length_b   1.000
_cell.length_c   1.000
_cell.angle_alpha   90.00
_cell.angle_beta   90.00
_cell.angle_gamma   90.00
#
_symmetry.space_group_name_H-M   'P 1'
#
loop_
_entity.id
_entity.type
_entity.pdbx_description
1 polymer ?
#
loop_
_entity_poly.entity_id
_entity_poly.type
_entity_poly.pdbx_seq_one_letter_code
_entity_poly.pdbx_strand_id
1 'polypeptide(L)' 'MKEKLTPVVAKVLPDEKDRFFEATEQIGTTPSNAIRMFISAFNRAGTFPFEIVAPKVGDGGIADARGDTVALS' A
#
# COMPACT_ATOMS: atom_id res chain seq x y z
N MET A 1 8.42 21.55 -19.08
CA MET A 1 9.37 20.52 -18.61
C MET A 1 8.59 19.22 -18.52
N LYS A 2 8.95 18.15 -19.23
CA LYS A 2 8.25 16.86 -19.05
C LYS A 2 8.65 16.33 -17.67
N GLU A 3 7.69 16.18 -16.78
CA GLU A 3 7.93 15.65 -15.44
C GLU A 3 8.50 14.24 -15.56
N LYS A 4 9.62 13.97 -14.88
CA LYS A 4 10.22 12.63 -14.84
C LYS A 4 9.39 11.78 -13.88
N LEU A 5 8.59 10.86 -14.44
CA LEU A 5 7.90 9.85 -13.65
C LEU A 5 8.92 8.82 -13.15
N THR A 6 8.88 8.51 -11.86
CA THR A 6 9.68 7.46 -11.24
C THR A 6 8.79 6.27 -10.87
N PRO A 7 9.29 5.02 -11.01
CA PRO A 7 8.53 3.84 -10.64
C PRO A 7 8.47 3.68 -9.11
N VAL A 8 7.33 3.20 -8.61
CA VAL A 8 7.18 2.71 -7.24
C VAL A 8 7.13 1.19 -7.29
N VAL A 9 8.04 0.52 -6.58
CA VAL A 9 8.15 -0.95 -6.54
C VAL A 9 8.03 -1.39 -5.08
N ALA A 10 7.06 -2.26 -4.82
CA ALA A 10 6.85 -2.88 -3.52
C ALA A 10 6.73 -4.39 -3.69
N LYS A 11 7.33 -5.16 -2.78
CA LYS A 11 7.13 -6.61 -2.70
C LYS A 11 5.88 -6.86 -1.85
N VAL A 12 4.98 -7.69 -2.37
CA VAL A 12 3.73 -8.11 -1.70
C VAL A 12 3.62 -9.62 -1.80
N LEU A 13 2.82 -10.23 -0.94
CA LEU A 13 2.53 -11.66 -1.04
C LEU A 13 1.75 -11.95 -2.34
N PRO A 14 1.89 -13.16 -2.92
CA PRO A 14 1.14 -13.54 -4.12
C PRO A 14 -0.37 -13.36 -3.96
N ASP A 15 -0.92 -13.86 -2.84
CA ASP A 15 -2.36 -13.79 -2.56
C ASP A 15 -2.85 -12.34 -2.40
N GLU A 16 -2.04 -11.46 -1.80
CA GLU A 16 -2.38 -10.04 -1.66
C GLU A 16 -2.35 -9.33 -3.01
N LYS A 17 -1.38 -9.66 -3.87
CA LYS A 17 -1.32 -9.15 -5.23
C LYS A 17 -2.58 -9.53 -5.99
N ASP A 18 -2.95 -10.80 -5.98
CA ASP A 18 -4.10 -11.28 -6.76
C ASP A 18 -5.40 -10.65 -6.28
N ARG A 19 -5.61 -10.55 -4.96
CA ARG A 19 -6.76 -9.82 -4.38
C ARG A 19 -6.78 -8.35 -4.77
N PHE A 20 -5.63 -7.68 -4.77
CA PHE A 20 -5.54 -6.28 -5.17
C PHE A 20 -5.88 -6.09 -6.65
N PHE A 21 -5.41 -6.99 -7.52
CA PHE A 21 -5.75 -6.98 -8.94
C PHE A 21 -7.26 -7.16 -9.15
N GLU A 22 -7.86 -8.19 -8.57
CA GLU A 22 -9.31 -8.42 -8.67
C GLU A 22 -10.12 -7.22 -8.16
N ALA A 23 -9.75 -6.65 -7.01
CA ALA A 23 -10.44 -5.48 -6.46
C ALA A 23 -10.34 -4.27 -7.39
N THR A 24 -9.18 -4.05 -8.02
CA THR A 24 -9.01 -2.93 -8.97
C THR A 24 -9.83 -3.13 -10.24
N GLU A 25 -9.94 -4.35 -10.74
CA GLU A 25 -10.78 -4.67 -11.89
C GLU A 25 -12.27 -4.49 -11.58
N GLN A 26 -12.73 -4.90 -10.39
CA GLN A 26 -14.12 -4.73 -9.96
C GLN A 26 -14.58 -3.27 -9.92
N ILE A 27 -13.69 -2.35 -9.53
CA ILE A 27 -13.99 -0.91 -9.51
C ILE A 27 -13.69 -0.21 -10.85
N GLY A 28 -13.31 -0.98 -11.89
CA GLY A 28 -13.02 -0.45 -13.22
C GLY A 28 -11.75 0.41 -13.27
N THR A 29 -10.75 0.11 -12.45
CA THR A 29 -9.46 0.80 -12.43
C THR A 29 -8.29 -0.15 -12.71
N THR A 30 -7.07 0.39 -12.78
CA THR A 30 -5.85 -0.44 -12.86
C THR A 30 -5.08 -0.37 -11.55
N PRO A 31 -4.31 -1.42 -11.18
CA PRO A 31 -3.44 -1.39 -10.00
C PRO A 31 -2.55 -0.14 -9.95
N SER A 32 -1.96 0.22 -11.09
CA SER A 32 -1.14 1.42 -11.24
C SER A 32 -1.91 2.72 -10.99
N ASN A 33 -3.18 2.81 -11.42
CA ASN A 33 -4.01 3.99 -11.17
C ASN A 33 -4.44 4.06 -9.69
N ALA A 34 -4.83 2.93 -9.10
CA ALA A 34 -5.16 2.83 -7.68
C ALA A 34 -3.98 3.25 -6.79
N ILE A 35 -2.76 2.79 -7.09
CA ILE A 35 -1.55 3.20 -6.37
C ILE A 35 -1.32 4.72 -6.49
N ARG A 36 -1.50 5.32 -7.67
CA ARG A 36 -1.38 6.79 -7.84
C ARG A 36 -2.40 7.54 -7.02
N MET A 37 -3.65 7.09 -7.00
CA MET A 37 -4.72 7.68 -6.19
C MET A 37 -4.40 7.58 -4.71
N PHE A 38 -3.92 6.42 -4.26
CA PHE A 38 -3.48 6.20 -2.88
C PHE A 38 -2.34 7.15 -2.49
N ILE A 39 -1.26 7.23 -3.28
CA ILE A 39 -0.13 8.13 -2.99
C ILE A 39 -0.58 9.59 -2.92
N SER A 40 -1.47 10.02 -3.82
CA SER A 40 -2.01 11.38 -3.81
C SER A 40 -2.83 11.66 -2.55
N ALA A 41 -3.72 10.75 -2.16
CA ALA A 41 -4.53 10.88 -0.95
C ALA A 41 -3.68 10.86 0.32
N PHE A 42 -2.71 9.95 0.40
CA PHE A 42 -1.77 9.84 1.50
C PHE A 42 -0.96 11.13 1.68
N ASN A 43 -0.36 11.65 0.60
CA ASN A 43 0.43 12.88 0.64
C ASN A 43 -0.42 14.10 0.99
N ARG A 44 -1.69 14.14 0.55
CA ARG A 44 -2.62 15.22 0.89
C ARG A 44 -3.02 15.20 2.37
N ALA A 45 -3.22 14.01 2.95
CA ALA A 45 -3.58 13.86 4.36
C ALA A 45 -2.36 13.98 5.29
N GLY A 46 -1.15 13.76 4.78
CA GLY A 46 0.08 13.66 5.58
C GLY A 46 0.18 12.35 6.36
N THR A 47 -0.76 11.43 6.17
CA THR A 47 -0.86 10.13 6.85
C THR A 47 -1.83 9.23 6.08
N PHE A 48 -2.02 7.99 6.54
CA PHE A 48 -3.02 7.11 5.96
C PHE A 48 -4.43 7.72 6.08
N PRO A 49 -5.21 7.75 4.99
CA PRO A 49 -6.55 8.32 4.98
C PRO A 49 -7.60 7.45 5.69
N PHE A 50 -7.19 6.33 6.27
CA PHE A 50 -8.00 5.42 7.08
C PHE A 50 -7.26 5.08 8.37
N GLU A 51 -8.01 4.72 9.41
CA GLU A 51 -7.44 4.27 10.68
C GLU A 51 -6.70 2.95 10.44
N ILE A 52 -5.37 2.98 10.53
CA ILE A 52 -4.57 1.76 10.49
C ILE A 52 -4.72 1.11 11.85
N VAL A 53 -5.64 0.16 11.95
CA VAL A 53 -5.59 -0.80 13.04
C VAL A 53 -4.37 -1.66 12.76
N ALA A 54 -3.26 -1.37 13.44
CA ALA A 54 -2.11 -2.28 13.39
C ALA A 54 -2.64 -3.67 13.73
N PRO A 55 -2.41 -4.70 12.88
CA PRO A 55 -2.78 -6.06 13.25
C PRO A 55 -2.13 -6.32 14.60
N LYS A 56 -2.97 -6.63 15.60
CA LYS A 56 -2.52 -7.00 16.93
C LYS A 56 -1.42 -8.03 16.73
N VAL A 57 -0.20 -7.73 17.18
CA VAL A 57 0.95 -8.65 17.09
C VAL A 57 0.50 -9.96 17.75
N GLY A 58 0.11 -10.95 16.94
CA GLY A 58 -0.63 -12.10 17.44
C GLY A 58 -1.28 -12.95 16.36
N ASP A 59 -1.82 -12.37 15.28
CA ASP A 59 -2.39 -13.15 14.17
C ASP A 59 -1.86 -12.62 12.82
N GLY A 60 -0.86 -13.32 12.28
CA GLY A 60 -0.50 -13.25 10.85
C GLY A 60 -0.07 -11.88 10.32
N GLY A 61 0.66 -11.09 11.11
CA GLY A 61 1.08 -9.74 10.75
C GLY A 61 1.85 -9.67 9.43
N ILE A 62 1.57 -8.61 8.66
CA ILE A 62 2.45 -8.11 7.61
C ILE A 62 3.83 -7.83 8.22
N ALA A 63 4.74 -8.79 8.12
CA ALA A 63 6.14 -8.55 8.40
C ALA A 63 6.65 -7.57 7.33
N ASP A 64 7.21 -6.44 7.75
CA ASP A 64 8.13 -5.72 6.88
C ASP A 64 9.16 -6.74 6.36
N ALA A 65 9.58 -6.63 5.10
CA ALA A 65 10.49 -7.59 4.46
C ALA A 65 11.85 -7.72 5.19
N ARG A 66 12.12 -6.90 6.22
CA ARG A 66 13.29 -6.97 7.10
C ARG A 66 13.02 -7.40 8.54
N GLY A 67 11.77 -7.60 8.95
CA GLY A 67 11.43 -8.08 10.29
C GLY A 67 11.82 -7.13 11.44
N ASP A 68 12.06 -5.85 11.16
CA ASP A 68 12.47 -4.90 12.18
C ASP A 68 11.24 -4.22 12.80
N THR A 69 11.13 -4.33 14.13
CA THR A 69 10.06 -3.70 14.91
C THR A 69 10.43 -2.23 15.10
N VAL A 70 9.73 -1.33 14.43
CA VAL A 70 9.85 0.11 14.74
C VAL A 70 9.11 0.38 16.03
N ALA A 71 9.88 0.55 17.11
CA ALA A 71 9.36 1.08 18.36
C ALA A 71 8.88 2.52 18.12
N LEU A 72 7.58 2.78 18.29
CA LEU A 72 7.05 4.13 18.40
C LEU A 72 7.52 4.68 19.76
N SER A 73 8.46 5.63 19.74
CA SER A 73 8.80 6.51 20.87
C SER A 73 8.44 7.95 20.51
#